data_AF-A0A2V7BRY3-F1
#
_entry.id   AF-A0A2V7BRY3-F1
#
_cell.length_a   1.000
_cell.length_b   1.000
_cell.length_c   1.000
_cell.angle_alpha   90.00
_cell.angle_beta   90.00
_cell.angle_gamma   90.00
#
_symmetry.space_group_name_H-M   'P 1'
#
loop_
_entity.id
_entity.type
_entity.pdbx_description
1 polymer ?
#
loop_
_entity_poly.entity_id
_entity_poly.type
_entity_poly.pdbx_seq_one_letter_code
_entity_poly.pdbx_strand_id
1 'polypeptide(L)'
;MPFTCFFRSLLVSGAELAALLDRHGFDFFTGVPCSLVEDLITALERHPQAPWIPSVREDVAVGLAAGAWLGGRRPVVVMQNSGLGTSLNALASLSLMYGLPALLIVTWRGFAGQDAPEHILMGEISPNLLDLLRVPYRVLRHDSADELLAWARRELDARETPVAILVPSGIVATGAGAGGGVDRTRSREAATDAARPDGARPPRSSERAPRGPAIPPPAPVATTPSAEDKELRPVISRREALAVAIKELGDAPVIHANGYICRESFAIDDRPQNFYMIGSMGLASGIGLGLALARPAQRCAVFDGDGNLLMSLGTLAMVGSLGPRNLIHLVFDNEIYGSTGGQRSPSREVRLDRLARSAGYRTAIAATTPDEIAAALRSARVDGGPHFILVKVTATETPAPRIPHTPHTIRDRFRRIATAG
;
A
#
# COMPACT_ATOMS: atom_id res chain seq x y z
N MET A 1 1.55 -55.13 -19.27
CA MET A 1 1.60 -54.05 -18.25
C MET A 1 2.60 -53.01 -18.74
N PRO A 2 2.16 -51.84 -19.26
CA PRO A 2 3.10 -50.77 -19.54
C PRO A 2 3.42 -50.05 -18.23
N PHE A 3 4.72 -49.88 -17.95
CA PHE A 3 5.21 -48.99 -16.91
C PHE A 3 4.88 -47.56 -17.32
N THR A 4 3.84 -46.97 -16.73
CA THR A 4 3.65 -45.52 -16.73
C THR A 4 4.69 -44.92 -15.80
N CYS A 5 5.79 -44.44 -16.38
CA CYS A 5 6.75 -43.59 -15.71
C CYS A 5 6.05 -42.27 -15.37
N PHE A 6 5.61 -42.10 -14.13
CA PHE A 6 5.12 -40.82 -13.62
C PHE A 6 6.32 -39.87 -13.56
N PHE A 7 6.49 -39.02 -14.57
CA PHE A 7 7.26 -37.79 -14.42
C PHE A 7 6.56 -36.96 -13.35
N ARG A 8 7.08 -36.99 -12.12
CA ARG A 8 6.71 -36.03 -11.07
C ARG A 8 7.01 -34.64 -11.65
N SER A 9 6.02 -33.75 -11.71
CA SER A 9 6.27 -32.41 -12.25
C SER A 9 7.37 -31.75 -11.43
N LEU A 10 8.43 -31.28 -12.09
CA LEU A 10 9.49 -30.52 -11.43
C LEU A 10 8.96 -29.20 -10.83
N LEU A 11 7.81 -28.70 -11.27
CA LEU A 11 7.19 -27.47 -10.79
C LEU A 11 6.42 -27.69 -9.48
N VAL A 12 6.54 -26.73 -8.56
CA VAL A 12 5.64 -26.62 -7.40
C VAL A 12 4.31 -26.05 -7.88
N SER A 13 3.20 -26.75 -7.65
CA SER A 13 1.89 -26.23 -8.04
C SER A 13 1.47 -25.06 -7.15
N GLY A 14 0.66 -24.14 -7.67
CA GLY A 14 0.09 -23.04 -6.91
C GLY A 14 -0.77 -23.50 -5.74
N ALA A 15 -1.54 -24.58 -5.93
CA ALA A 15 -2.34 -25.20 -4.88
C ALA A 15 -1.47 -25.81 -3.76
N GLU A 16 -0.38 -26.48 -4.11
CA GLU A 16 0.58 -27.01 -3.14
C GLU A 16 1.25 -25.89 -2.35
N LEU A 17 1.67 -24.82 -3.03
CA LEU A 17 2.30 -23.66 -2.39
C LEU A 17 1.32 -22.90 -1.48
N ALA A 18 0.06 -22.74 -1.88
CA ALA A 18 -0.99 -22.17 -1.03
C ALA A 18 -1.21 -23.02 0.24
N ALA A 19 -1.36 -24.35 0.08
CA ALA A 19 -1.51 -25.25 1.22
C ALA A 19 -0.28 -25.24 2.16
N LEU A 20 0.92 -25.07 1.61
CA LEU A 20 2.13 -24.89 2.39
C LEU A 20 2.14 -23.57 3.19
N LEU A 21 1.69 -22.46 2.58
CA LEU A 21 1.54 -21.18 3.27
C LEU A 21 0.60 -21.31 4.47
N ASP A 22 -0.54 -22.00 4.30
CA ASP A 22 -1.48 -22.27 5.40
C ASP A 22 -0.84 -23.13 6.50
N ARG A 23 -0.11 -24.19 6.12
CA ARG A 23 0.60 -25.06 7.09
C ARG A 23 1.62 -24.28 7.92
N HIS A 24 2.24 -23.25 7.37
CA HIS A 24 3.17 -22.37 8.07
C HIS A 24 2.49 -21.17 8.76
N GLY A 25 1.15 -21.14 8.76
CA GLY A 25 0.33 -20.19 9.51
C GLY A 25 0.17 -18.82 8.85
N PHE A 26 0.49 -18.68 7.56
CA PHE A 26 0.17 -17.46 6.81
C PHE A 26 -1.33 -17.41 6.50
N ASP A 27 -1.95 -16.25 6.69
CA ASP A 27 -3.41 -16.16 6.71
C ASP A 27 -3.97 -14.82 6.16
N PHE A 28 -3.14 -14.06 5.45
CA PHE A 28 -3.55 -12.83 4.77
C PHE A 28 -2.68 -12.63 3.52
N PHE A 29 -3.29 -12.65 2.33
CA PHE A 29 -2.55 -12.65 1.07
C PHE A 29 -2.94 -11.43 0.24
N THR A 30 -1.96 -10.61 -0.13
CA THR A 30 -2.20 -9.40 -0.93
C THR A 30 -1.04 -9.14 -1.88
N GLY A 31 -1.26 -8.32 -2.90
CA GLY A 31 -0.20 -7.96 -3.83
C GLY A 31 -0.69 -7.54 -5.20
N VAL A 32 0.27 -7.33 -6.10
CA VAL A 32 0.02 -7.05 -7.51
C VAL A 32 0.30 -8.33 -8.30
N PRO A 33 -0.62 -8.78 -9.18
CA PRO A 33 -0.46 -10.05 -9.90
C PRO A 33 0.80 -10.12 -10.77
N CYS A 34 1.40 -11.30 -10.85
CA CYS A 34 2.47 -11.62 -11.79
C CYS A 34 2.27 -13.01 -12.39
N SER A 35 2.51 -13.16 -13.69
CA SER A 35 2.29 -14.43 -14.39
C SER A 35 3.20 -15.57 -13.93
N LEU A 36 4.33 -15.29 -13.25
CA LEU A 36 5.20 -16.34 -12.70
C LEU A 36 4.57 -17.10 -11.52
N VAL A 37 3.49 -16.57 -10.94
CA VAL A 37 2.78 -17.14 -9.79
C VAL A 37 1.26 -17.10 -10.00
N GLU A 38 0.80 -17.11 -11.26
CA GLU A 38 -0.63 -17.04 -11.57
C GLU A 38 -1.43 -18.22 -10.98
N ASP A 39 -0.85 -19.42 -10.95
CA ASP A 39 -1.49 -20.61 -10.39
C ASP A 39 -1.62 -20.49 -8.87
N LEU A 40 -0.62 -19.89 -8.20
CA LEU A 40 -0.70 -19.57 -6.77
C LEU A 40 -1.83 -18.57 -6.50
N ILE A 41 -1.88 -17.47 -7.27
CA ILE A 41 -2.93 -16.45 -7.09
C ILE A 41 -4.31 -17.08 -7.34
N THR A 42 -4.46 -17.89 -8.38
CA THR A 42 -5.71 -18.62 -8.68
C THR A 42 -6.12 -19.54 -7.51
N ALA A 43 -5.16 -20.23 -6.89
CA ALA A 43 -5.43 -21.04 -5.71
C ALA A 43 -5.86 -20.18 -4.51
N LEU A 44 -5.20 -19.04 -4.28
CA LEU A 44 -5.50 -18.11 -3.18
C LEU A 44 -6.83 -17.36 -3.37
N GLU A 45 -7.26 -17.06 -4.59
CA GLU A 45 -8.58 -16.48 -4.88
C GLU A 45 -9.73 -17.42 -4.47
N ARG A 46 -9.49 -18.74 -4.54
CA ARG A 46 -10.43 -19.79 -4.12
C ARG A 46 -10.26 -20.20 -2.67
N HIS A 47 -9.33 -19.57 -1.93
CA HIS A 47 -9.03 -19.95 -0.56
C HIS A 47 -10.19 -19.56 0.38
N PRO A 48 -10.78 -20.52 1.13
CA PRO A 48 -12.08 -20.32 1.78
C PRO A 48 -12.04 -19.38 2.99
N GLN A 49 -10.89 -19.21 3.65
CA GLN A 49 -10.78 -18.46 4.92
C GLN A 49 -9.92 -17.19 4.82
N ALA A 50 -9.10 -17.09 3.78
CA ALA A 50 -8.20 -15.98 3.56
C ALA A 50 -8.04 -15.79 2.04
N PRO A 51 -9.08 -15.26 1.36
CA PRO A 51 -9.00 -15.07 -0.08
C PRO A 51 -7.93 -14.03 -0.44
N TRP A 52 -7.41 -14.14 -1.65
CA TRP A 52 -6.50 -13.16 -2.24
C TRP A 52 -7.10 -11.75 -2.25
N ILE A 53 -6.33 -10.76 -1.77
CA ILE A 53 -6.71 -9.34 -1.76
C ILE A 53 -5.85 -8.59 -2.80
N PRO A 54 -6.40 -8.27 -3.98
CA PRO A 54 -5.65 -7.56 -5.01
C PRO A 54 -5.30 -6.14 -4.56
N SER A 55 -4.07 -5.72 -4.80
CA SER A 55 -3.61 -4.35 -4.55
C SER A 55 -3.42 -3.57 -5.84
N VAL A 56 -3.68 -2.26 -5.80
CA VAL A 56 -3.47 -1.36 -6.95
C VAL A 56 -2.00 -1.02 -7.20
N ARG A 57 -1.14 -1.23 -6.20
CA ARG A 57 0.31 -0.97 -6.24
C ARG A 57 1.02 -1.76 -5.14
N GLU A 58 2.29 -2.09 -5.33
CA GLU A 58 3.04 -2.98 -4.45
C GLU A 58 3.35 -2.35 -3.07
N ASP A 59 3.63 -1.05 -3.02
CA ASP A 59 3.81 -0.30 -1.77
C ASP A 59 2.50 -0.21 -0.95
N VAL A 60 1.35 -0.13 -1.62
CA VAL A 60 0.02 -0.22 -0.98
C VAL A 60 -0.19 -1.61 -0.41
N ALA A 61 0.25 -2.66 -1.10
CA ALA A 61 0.19 -4.03 -0.59
C ALA A 61 1.04 -4.19 0.69
N VAL A 62 2.21 -3.54 0.75
CA VAL A 62 3.01 -3.43 1.98
C VAL A 62 2.24 -2.72 3.10
N GLY A 63 1.51 -1.64 2.78
CA GLY A 63 0.61 -0.97 3.71
C GLY A 63 -0.51 -1.87 4.23
N LEU A 64 -1.20 -2.61 3.35
CA LEU A 64 -2.23 -3.59 3.75
C LEU A 64 -1.65 -4.65 4.68
N ALA A 65 -0.48 -5.21 4.33
CA ALA A 65 0.20 -6.19 5.15
C ALA A 65 0.54 -5.65 6.55
N ALA A 66 1.03 -4.40 6.64
CA ALA A 66 1.27 -3.74 7.92
C ALA A 66 0.00 -3.67 8.77
N GLY A 67 -1.11 -3.22 8.19
CA GLY A 67 -2.42 -3.16 8.87
C GLY A 67 -2.92 -4.53 9.33
N ALA A 68 -2.85 -5.51 8.43
CA ALA A 68 -3.27 -6.87 8.72
C ALA A 68 -2.44 -7.50 9.85
N TRP A 69 -1.12 -7.28 9.81
CA TRP A 69 -0.23 -7.72 10.87
C TRP A 69 -0.62 -7.06 12.19
N LEU A 70 -0.80 -5.74 12.26
CA LEU A 70 -1.24 -5.03 13.48
C LEU A 70 -2.56 -5.59 14.03
N GLY A 71 -3.46 -6.07 13.14
CA GLY A 71 -4.69 -6.80 13.48
C GLY A 71 -4.52 -8.28 13.82
N GLY A 72 -3.29 -8.77 13.99
CA GLY A 72 -2.99 -10.13 14.44
C GLY A 72 -2.82 -11.18 13.34
N ARG A 73 -2.89 -10.79 12.06
CA ARG A 73 -2.68 -11.70 10.93
C ARG A 73 -1.20 -11.89 10.61
N ARG A 74 -0.89 -12.88 9.77
CA ARG A 74 0.45 -13.22 9.27
C ARG A 74 0.46 -13.00 7.75
N PRO A 75 0.82 -11.78 7.30
CA PRO A 75 0.64 -11.40 5.91
C PRO A 75 1.72 -11.93 4.98
N VAL A 76 1.31 -12.16 3.74
CA VAL A 76 2.14 -12.42 2.57
C VAL A 76 1.87 -11.35 1.53
N VAL A 77 2.93 -10.72 1.03
CA VAL A 77 2.88 -9.77 -0.06
C VAL A 77 3.50 -10.41 -1.29
N VAL A 78 2.69 -10.64 -2.33
CA VAL A 78 3.17 -11.12 -3.62
C VAL A 78 3.44 -9.91 -4.52
N MET A 79 4.64 -9.84 -5.09
CA MET A 79 5.00 -8.75 -6.00
C MET A 79 6.01 -9.21 -7.03
N GLN A 80 6.07 -8.51 -8.16
CA GLN A 80 7.21 -8.61 -9.05
C GLN A 80 8.42 -7.86 -8.47
N ASN A 81 9.63 -8.24 -8.86
CA ASN A 81 10.85 -7.52 -8.49
C ASN A 81 10.89 -6.05 -8.96
N SER A 82 10.20 -5.67 -10.04
CA SER A 82 9.96 -4.25 -10.36
C SER A 82 9.15 -3.55 -9.25
N GLY A 83 8.14 -4.23 -8.72
CA GLY A 83 7.34 -3.79 -7.58
C GLY A 83 8.14 -3.67 -6.28
N LEU A 84 9.16 -4.52 -6.09
CA LEU A 84 10.15 -4.35 -5.01
C LEU A 84 10.86 -2.98 -5.14
N GLY A 85 11.26 -2.59 -6.36
CA GLY A 85 11.84 -1.28 -6.64
C GLY A 85 10.90 -0.12 -6.31
N THR A 86 9.62 -0.21 -6.68
CA THR A 86 8.60 0.79 -6.31
C THR A 86 8.34 0.83 -4.79
N SER A 87 8.54 -0.29 -4.10
CA SER A 87 8.23 -0.44 -2.66
C SER A 87 9.39 -0.07 -1.74
N LEU A 88 10.57 0.33 -2.24
CA LEU A 88 11.75 0.60 -1.40
C LEU A 88 11.45 1.58 -0.26
N ASN A 89 10.73 2.67 -0.54
CA ASN A 89 10.38 3.65 0.48
C ASN A 89 9.41 3.10 1.54
N ALA A 90 8.44 2.27 1.14
CA ALA A 90 7.49 1.62 2.03
C ALA A 90 8.16 0.54 2.90
N LEU A 91 9.11 -0.21 2.34
CA LEU A 91 9.89 -1.18 3.09
C LEU A 91 10.80 -0.46 4.10
N ALA A 92 11.54 0.57 3.69
CA ALA A 92 12.48 1.26 4.55
C ALA A 92 11.80 2.13 5.63
N SER A 93 10.84 2.98 5.25
CA SER A 93 10.25 4.00 6.13
C SER A 93 8.93 3.60 6.78
N LEU A 94 8.46 2.37 6.56
CA LEU A 94 7.35 1.76 7.29
C LEU A 94 7.75 0.38 7.80
N SER A 95 7.94 -0.62 6.95
CA SER A 95 8.04 -2.00 7.44
C SER A 95 9.28 -2.27 8.31
N LEU A 96 10.47 -1.89 7.84
CA LEU A 96 11.73 -2.07 8.55
C LEU A 96 11.86 -1.11 9.74
N MET A 97 11.40 0.13 9.58
CA MET A 97 11.48 1.14 10.64
C MET A 97 10.61 0.80 11.85
N TYR A 98 9.39 0.31 11.63
CA TYR A 98 8.48 -0.09 12.72
C TYR A 98 8.74 -1.51 13.21
N GLY A 99 9.36 -2.37 12.40
CA GLY A 99 9.39 -3.81 12.64
C GLY A 99 8.02 -4.45 12.37
N LEU A 100 7.54 -4.34 11.13
CA LEU A 100 6.28 -4.92 10.66
C LEU A 100 6.61 -6.11 9.73
N PRO A 101 6.56 -7.35 10.23
CA PRO A 101 6.93 -8.51 9.44
C PRO A 101 5.84 -8.90 8.43
N ALA A 102 6.28 -9.18 7.21
CA ALA A 102 5.49 -9.78 6.14
C ALA A 102 6.38 -10.68 5.29
N LEU A 103 5.86 -11.81 4.83
CA LEU A 103 6.56 -12.62 3.83
C LEU A 103 6.44 -11.94 2.47
N LEU A 104 7.54 -11.58 1.84
CA LEU A 104 7.56 -11.05 0.48
C LEU A 104 7.81 -12.20 -0.48
N ILE A 105 6.81 -12.59 -1.28
CA ILE A 105 7.02 -13.49 -2.41
C ILE A 105 7.31 -12.61 -3.63
N VAL A 106 8.59 -12.49 -3.96
CA VAL A 106 9.08 -11.61 -5.01
C VAL A 106 9.39 -12.45 -6.25
N THR A 107 8.53 -12.35 -7.27
CA THR A 107 8.79 -13.03 -8.54
C THR A 107 9.97 -12.38 -9.26
N TRP A 108 10.93 -13.20 -9.70
CA TRP A 108 12.22 -12.75 -10.19
C TRP A 108 12.27 -12.77 -11.73
N ARG A 109 11.64 -11.77 -12.35
CA ARG A 109 11.78 -11.51 -13.79
C ARG A 109 13.21 -11.09 -14.13
N GLY A 110 13.68 -11.45 -15.32
CA GLY A 110 15.06 -11.18 -15.76
C GLY A 110 16.12 -12.08 -15.11
N PHE A 111 15.71 -13.09 -14.34
CA PHE A 111 16.63 -14.07 -13.77
C PHE A 111 17.46 -14.75 -14.88
N ALA A 112 18.78 -14.86 -14.66
CA ALA A 112 19.75 -15.40 -15.62
C ALA A 112 19.76 -14.69 -17.00
N GLY A 113 19.24 -13.46 -17.08
CA GLY A 113 19.27 -12.65 -18.31
C GLY A 113 18.28 -13.10 -19.40
N GLN A 114 17.30 -13.96 -19.07
CA GLN A 114 16.31 -14.47 -20.01
C GLN A 114 14.92 -13.91 -19.71
N ASP A 115 14.60 -12.72 -20.24
CA ASP A 115 13.26 -12.10 -20.15
C ASP A 115 13.18 -10.90 -21.12
N ALA A 116 12.07 -10.16 -21.07
CA ALA A 116 11.93 -8.90 -21.79
C ALA A 116 12.97 -7.84 -21.32
N PRO A 117 13.42 -6.92 -22.19
CA PRO A 117 14.49 -5.96 -21.87
C PRO A 117 14.28 -5.15 -20.59
N GLU A 118 13.04 -4.73 -20.31
CA GLU A 118 12.63 -4.00 -19.12
C GLU A 118 12.83 -4.79 -17.81
N HIS A 119 12.92 -6.12 -17.90
CA HIS A 119 13.10 -7.00 -16.76
C HIS A 119 14.58 -7.31 -16.48
N ILE A 120 15.48 -7.18 -17.45
CA ILE A 120 16.86 -7.68 -17.35
C ILE A 120 17.64 -6.99 -16.22
N LEU A 121 17.72 -5.65 -16.25
CA LEU A 121 18.42 -4.90 -15.21
C LEU A 121 17.76 -5.10 -13.84
N MET A 122 16.43 -5.11 -13.79
CA MET A 122 15.70 -5.36 -12.54
C MET A 122 16.03 -6.74 -11.98
N GLY A 123 16.10 -7.77 -12.83
CA GLY A 123 16.53 -9.12 -12.48
C GLY A 123 17.93 -9.13 -11.89
N GLU A 124 18.90 -8.50 -12.56
CA GLU A 124 20.29 -8.41 -12.10
C GLU A 124 20.41 -7.77 -10.72
N ILE A 125 19.77 -6.62 -10.49
CA ILE A 125 19.95 -5.85 -9.25
C ILE A 125 19.06 -6.31 -8.08
N SER A 126 18.11 -7.22 -8.30
CA SER A 126 17.13 -7.62 -7.27
C SER A 126 17.77 -8.13 -5.96
N PRO A 127 18.76 -9.04 -5.99
CA PRO A 127 19.46 -9.46 -4.77
C PRO A 127 20.12 -8.27 -4.04
N ASN A 128 20.78 -7.39 -4.79
CA ASN A 128 21.48 -6.22 -4.25
C ASN A 128 20.52 -5.22 -3.60
N LEU A 129 19.30 -5.07 -4.12
CA LEU A 129 18.26 -4.24 -3.50
C LEU A 129 17.82 -4.81 -2.14
N LEU A 130 17.65 -6.13 -2.04
CA LEU A 130 17.31 -6.81 -0.78
C LEU A 130 18.45 -6.71 0.23
N ASP A 131 19.70 -6.88 -0.21
CA ASP A 131 20.89 -6.70 0.62
C ASP A 131 21.00 -5.26 1.13
N LEU A 132 20.76 -4.26 0.27
CA LEU A 132 20.77 -2.85 0.64
C LEU A 132 19.70 -2.52 1.68
N LEU A 133 18.49 -3.07 1.53
CA LEU A 133 17.41 -2.96 2.50
C LEU A 133 17.64 -3.80 3.76
N ARG A 134 18.63 -4.70 3.75
CA ARG A 134 18.89 -5.68 4.82
C ARG A 134 17.69 -6.62 5.07
N VAL A 135 16.94 -6.92 4.02
CA VAL A 135 15.85 -7.88 4.04
C VAL A 135 16.44 -9.27 3.76
N PRO A 136 16.43 -10.20 4.73
CA PRO A 136 16.93 -11.54 4.49
C PRO A 136 16.10 -12.22 3.41
N TYR A 137 16.76 -12.92 2.50
CA TYR A 137 16.08 -13.62 1.43
C TYR A 137 16.72 -14.97 1.10
N ARG A 138 15.91 -15.82 0.48
CA ARG A 138 16.34 -17.07 -0.13
C ARG A 138 15.59 -17.27 -1.45
N VAL A 139 16.14 -18.12 -2.32
CA VAL A 139 15.58 -18.42 -3.63
C VAL A 139 14.77 -19.71 -3.56
N LEU A 140 13.55 -19.69 -4.10
CA LEU A 140 12.72 -20.88 -4.21
C LEU A 140 13.32 -21.86 -5.23
N ARG A 141 13.47 -23.12 -4.81
CA ARG A 141 13.90 -24.25 -5.66
C ARG A 141 12.82 -25.34 -5.62
N HIS A 142 12.78 -26.16 -6.67
CA HIS A 142 11.74 -27.16 -6.94
C HIS A 142 11.33 -28.05 -5.76
N ASP A 143 12.27 -28.48 -4.92
CA ASP A 143 12.07 -29.43 -3.82
C ASP A 143 12.22 -28.80 -2.43
N SER A 144 12.22 -27.46 -2.35
CA SER A 144 12.59 -26.73 -1.13
C SER A 144 11.47 -25.89 -0.51
N ALA A 145 10.27 -25.87 -1.11
CA ALA A 145 9.21 -24.93 -0.71
C ALA A 145 8.83 -25.03 0.78
N ASP A 146 8.73 -26.26 1.30
CA ASP A 146 8.37 -26.48 2.71
C ASP A 146 9.47 -26.02 3.68
N GLU A 147 10.72 -26.44 3.45
CA GLU A 147 11.86 -26.02 4.26
C GLU A 147 12.07 -24.50 4.20
N LEU A 148 11.87 -23.92 3.02
CA LEU A 148 12.01 -22.48 2.78
C LEU A 148 10.96 -21.68 3.53
N LEU A 149 9.70 -22.13 3.54
CA LEU A 149 8.64 -21.47 4.30
C LEU A 149 8.83 -21.65 5.81
N ALA A 150 9.35 -22.80 6.25
CA ALA A 150 9.74 -23.02 7.63
C ALA A 150 10.87 -22.06 8.06
N TRP A 151 11.87 -21.84 7.19
CA TRP A 151 12.92 -20.84 7.42
C TRP A 151 12.34 -19.44 7.48
N ALA A 152 11.52 -19.05 6.50
CA ALA A 152 10.93 -17.73 6.45
C ALA A 152 10.08 -17.44 7.69
N ARG A 153 9.35 -18.45 8.20
CA ARG A 153 8.58 -18.35 9.43
C ARG A 153 9.46 -18.03 10.63
N ARG A 154 10.55 -18.79 10.82
CA ARG A 154 11.51 -18.55 11.91
C ARG A 154 12.15 -17.17 11.83
N GLU A 155 12.56 -16.72 10.63
CA GLU A 155 13.20 -15.40 10.48
C GLU A 155 12.23 -14.25 10.76
N LEU A 156 10.99 -14.33 10.27
CA LEU A 156 9.96 -13.32 10.52
C LEU A 156 9.65 -13.21 12.03
N ASP A 157 9.58 -14.34 12.74
CA ASP A 157 9.32 -14.36 14.19
C ASP A 157 10.55 -13.88 15.00
N ALA A 158 11.77 -14.16 14.54
CA ALA A 158 13.00 -13.78 15.24
C ALA A 158 13.38 -12.30 15.03
N ARG A 159 13.11 -11.74 13.85
CA ARG A 159 13.56 -10.39 13.47
C ARG A 159 12.48 -9.32 13.58
N GLU A 160 11.21 -9.71 13.56
CA GLU A 160 10.07 -8.79 13.43
C GLU A 160 10.18 -7.84 12.22
N THR A 161 10.83 -8.27 11.14
CA THR A 161 10.98 -7.49 9.90
C THR A 161 10.57 -8.31 8.68
N PRO A 162 10.35 -7.70 7.50
CA PRO A 162 10.06 -8.46 6.28
C PRO A 162 11.16 -9.47 5.94
N VAL A 163 10.75 -10.60 5.36
CA VAL A 163 11.62 -11.66 4.84
C VAL A 163 11.18 -11.94 3.41
N ALA A 164 12.11 -12.12 2.48
CA ALA A 164 11.78 -12.33 1.09
C ALA A 164 12.09 -13.75 0.59
N ILE A 165 11.26 -14.22 -0.34
CA ILE A 165 11.53 -15.38 -1.19
C ILE A 165 11.58 -14.87 -2.62
N LEU A 166 12.72 -15.04 -3.28
CA LEU A 166 12.83 -14.81 -4.72
C LEU A 166 12.32 -16.04 -5.46
N VAL A 167 11.41 -15.85 -6.42
CA VAL A 167 10.82 -16.92 -7.22
C VAL A 167 11.28 -16.79 -8.67
N PRO A 168 12.30 -17.57 -9.10
CA PRO A 168 12.71 -17.61 -10.50
C PRO A 168 11.60 -18.09 -11.44
N SER A 169 11.74 -17.76 -12.72
CA SER A 169 10.88 -18.32 -13.76
C SER A 169 11.01 -19.84 -13.83
N GLY A 170 9.89 -20.53 -14.09
CA GLY A 170 9.86 -21.99 -14.25
C GLY A 170 10.03 -22.79 -12.96
N ILE A 171 9.80 -22.20 -11.78
CA ILE A 171 9.77 -22.94 -10.49
C ILE A 171 8.35 -23.27 -10.04
N VAL A 172 7.43 -22.30 -10.18
CA VAL A 172 6.00 -22.46 -9.86
C VAL A 172 5.23 -22.75 -11.14
N ALA A 173 4.23 -23.63 -11.06
CA ALA A 173 3.37 -23.95 -12.19
C ALA A 173 2.65 -22.69 -12.72
N THR A 174 2.49 -22.64 -14.04
CA THR A 174 1.67 -21.64 -14.74
C THR A 174 0.70 -22.40 -15.65
N GLY A 175 -0.46 -21.81 -15.94
CA GLY A 175 -1.64 -22.43 -16.54
C GLY A 175 -1.53 -22.85 -18.01
N ALA A 176 -0.40 -23.41 -18.46
CA ALA A 176 -0.25 -24.05 -19.77
C ALA A 176 -0.48 -25.57 -19.69
N GLY A 177 -1.66 -25.98 -19.22
CA GLY A 177 -2.13 -27.37 -19.21
C GLY A 177 -3.40 -27.62 -20.04
N ALA A 178 -3.92 -26.60 -20.73
CA ALA A 178 -5.08 -26.74 -21.61
C ALA A 178 -4.99 -25.78 -22.82
N GLY A 179 -4.45 -26.27 -23.93
CA GLY A 179 -4.77 -25.79 -25.28
C GLY A 179 -3.89 -24.69 -25.88
N GLY A 180 -3.12 -25.05 -26.90
CA GLY A 180 -2.74 -24.17 -28.01
C GLY A 180 -1.50 -23.31 -27.77
N GLY A 181 -0.36 -23.77 -28.28
CA GLY A 181 0.85 -22.96 -28.40
C GLY A 181 0.55 -21.67 -29.18
N VAL A 182 0.75 -20.54 -28.52
CA VAL A 182 0.95 -19.27 -29.21
C VAL A 182 2.39 -18.87 -28.93
N ASP A 183 3.23 -19.12 -29.92
CA ASP A 183 4.56 -18.55 -30.05
C ASP A 183 4.41 -17.00 -29.99
N ARG A 184 4.84 -16.41 -28.87
CA ARG A 184 4.87 -14.95 -28.67
C ARG A 184 6.20 -14.34 -29.11
N THR A 185 7.00 -15.03 -29.93
CA THR A 185 8.16 -14.40 -30.60
C THR A 185 7.73 -13.73 -31.91
N ARG A 186 7.05 -12.59 -31.83
CA ARG A 186 6.92 -11.64 -32.95
C ARG A 186 6.49 -10.25 -32.47
N SER A 187 7.30 -9.67 -31.58
CA SER A 187 7.37 -8.21 -31.47
C SER A 187 8.18 -7.69 -32.66
N ARG A 188 7.54 -6.79 -33.39
CA ARG A 188 7.98 -6.13 -34.62
C ARG A 188 9.42 -5.63 -34.55
N GLU A 189 10.11 -5.75 -35.67
CA GLU A 189 11.40 -5.13 -35.98
C GLU A 189 11.44 -3.70 -35.45
N ALA A 190 12.31 -3.47 -34.46
CA ALA A 190 12.71 -2.14 -34.05
C ALA A 190 13.50 -1.52 -35.20
N ALA A 191 13.01 -0.39 -35.72
CA ALA A 191 13.77 0.45 -36.62
C ALA A 191 15.11 0.79 -35.94
N THR A 192 16.19 0.43 -36.60
CA THR A 192 17.56 0.80 -36.24
C THR A 192 17.68 2.31 -36.28
N ASP A 193 17.76 2.96 -35.11
CA ASP A 193 18.16 4.36 -35.04
C ASP A 193 19.69 4.44 -35.11
N ALA A 194 20.16 5.30 -36.00
CA ALA A 194 21.54 5.40 -36.40
C ALA A 194 22.43 5.90 -35.25
N ALA A 195 23.59 5.27 -35.13
CA ALA A 195 24.68 5.78 -34.31
C ALA A 195 25.00 7.24 -34.68
N ARG A 196 25.02 8.14 -33.69
CA ARG A 196 25.54 9.51 -33.88
C ARG A 196 27.05 9.42 -34.14
N PRO A 197 27.55 9.97 -35.26
CA PRO A 197 28.96 9.92 -35.60
C PRO A 197 29.65 11.21 -35.15
N ASP A 198 29.91 11.37 -33.86
CA ASP A 198 30.89 12.34 -33.39
C ASP A 198 31.37 12.04 -31.96
N GLY A 199 32.67 11.76 -31.83
CA GLY A 199 33.37 11.55 -30.56
C GLY A 199 33.52 12.83 -29.73
N ALA A 200 32.42 13.50 -29.39
CA ALA A 200 32.40 14.69 -28.57
C ALA A 200 32.49 14.33 -27.07
N ARG A 201 33.56 14.81 -26.42
CA ARG A 201 33.80 14.74 -24.97
C ARG A 201 32.71 15.51 -24.21
N PRO A 202 32.24 15.05 -23.03
CA PRO A 202 31.23 15.79 -22.26
C PRO A 202 31.78 17.16 -21.80
N PRO A 203 30.96 18.23 -21.83
CA PRO A 203 31.40 19.56 -21.43
C PRO A 203 31.65 19.62 -19.91
N ARG A 204 32.70 20.37 -19.53
CA ARG A 204 33.06 20.62 -18.13
C ARG A 204 31.95 21.44 -17.46
N SER A 205 31.56 21.02 -16.26
CA SER A 205 30.51 21.62 -15.45
C SER A 205 30.91 23.00 -14.92
N SER A 206 30.39 24.09 -15.52
CA SER A 206 30.18 25.37 -14.83
C SER A 206 29.28 26.39 -15.53
N GLU A 207 28.62 26.07 -16.65
CA GLU A 207 27.68 27.01 -17.28
C GLU A 207 26.23 26.65 -16.94
N ARG A 208 25.52 27.58 -16.30
CA ARG A 208 24.08 27.48 -16.03
C ARG A 208 23.35 27.27 -17.35
N ALA A 209 22.71 26.10 -17.50
CA ALA A 209 21.77 25.87 -18.59
C ALA A 209 20.68 26.98 -18.61
N PRO A 210 20.31 27.51 -19.78
CA PRO A 210 19.26 28.51 -19.87
C PRO A 210 17.95 27.93 -19.32
N ARG A 211 17.24 28.73 -18.50
CA ARG A 211 15.91 28.35 -18.00
C ARG A 211 15.01 28.14 -19.21
N GLY A 212 14.45 26.93 -19.34
CA GLY A 212 13.46 26.61 -20.36
C GLY A 212 12.26 27.58 -20.33
N PRO A 213 11.45 27.63 -21.41
CA PRO A 213 10.32 28.53 -21.48
C PRO A 213 9.37 28.30 -20.29
N ALA A 214 8.89 29.39 -19.70
CA ALA A 214 7.91 29.34 -18.63
C ALA A 214 6.65 28.61 -19.13
N ILE A 215 6.27 27.52 -18.46
CA ILE A 215 5.01 26.83 -18.74
C ILE A 215 3.88 27.81 -18.37
N PRO A 216 3.01 28.22 -19.32
CA PRO A 216 1.88 29.07 -18.98
C PRO A 216 0.97 28.34 -17.98
N PRO A 217 0.31 29.07 -17.07
CA PRO A 217 -0.64 28.45 -16.15
C PRO A 217 -1.70 27.69 -16.95
N PRO A 218 -2.08 26.46 -16.54
CA PRO A 218 -3.14 25.74 -17.22
C PRO A 218 -4.41 26.60 -17.21
N ALA A 219 -5.10 26.66 -18.35
CA ALA A 219 -6.42 27.28 -18.40
C ALA A 219 -7.32 26.60 -17.37
N PRO A 220 -8.17 27.35 -16.63
CA PRO A 220 -9.10 26.75 -15.69
C PRO A 220 -9.99 25.76 -16.45
N VAL A 221 -9.91 24.48 -16.09
CA VAL A 221 -10.85 23.48 -16.57
C VAL A 221 -12.18 23.84 -15.92
N ALA A 222 -13.10 24.39 -16.69
CA ALA A 222 -14.45 24.70 -16.22
C ALA A 222 -15.17 23.38 -15.90
N THR A 223 -15.10 22.93 -14.65
CA THR A 223 -16.09 21.98 -14.14
C THR A 223 -17.37 22.77 -13.96
N THR A 224 -18.39 22.51 -14.76
CA THR A 224 -19.72 23.10 -14.54
C THR A 224 -20.17 22.63 -13.15
N PRO A 225 -20.30 23.53 -12.15
CA PRO A 225 -20.79 23.14 -10.85
C PRO A 225 -22.21 22.61 -11.05
N SER A 226 -22.50 21.40 -10.57
CA SER A 226 -23.88 20.94 -10.54
C SER A 226 -24.68 21.85 -9.61
N ALA A 227 -26.00 21.97 -9.80
CA ALA A 227 -26.85 22.75 -8.89
C ALA A 227 -26.82 22.26 -7.43
N GLU A 228 -26.25 21.07 -7.17
CA GLU A 228 -26.04 20.47 -5.85
C GLU A 228 -24.67 20.81 -5.22
N ASP A 229 -23.83 21.62 -5.89
CA ASP A 229 -22.46 21.88 -5.47
C ASP A 229 -22.39 22.89 -4.32
N LYS A 230 -22.62 22.42 -3.09
CA LYS A 230 -22.30 23.18 -1.88
C LYS A 230 -20.80 23.54 -1.91
N GLU A 231 -20.51 24.84 -1.88
CA GLU A 231 -19.16 25.37 -1.69
C GLU A 231 -18.65 24.95 -0.30
N LEU A 232 -17.48 24.32 -0.23
CA LEU A 232 -16.87 23.90 1.03
C LEU A 232 -15.98 25.02 1.57
N ARG A 233 -16.57 25.91 2.38
CA ARG A 233 -15.82 26.96 3.07
C ARG A 233 -15.29 26.44 4.42
N PRO A 234 -13.96 26.34 4.62
CA PRO A 234 -13.43 25.92 5.90
C PRO A 234 -13.66 27.00 6.96
N VAL A 235 -14.23 26.60 8.10
CA VAL A 235 -14.48 27.51 9.24
C VAL A 235 -13.82 27.04 10.53
N ILE A 236 -13.06 25.95 10.48
CA ILE A 236 -12.34 25.37 11.62
C ILE A 236 -10.92 24.97 11.22
N SER A 237 -10.00 24.99 12.17
CA SER A 237 -8.65 24.46 11.99
C SER A 237 -8.63 22.93 12.00
N ARG A 238 -7.56 22.35 11.47
CA ARG A 238 -7.34 20.90 11.54
C ARG A 238 -7.27 20.39 12.98
N ARG A 239 -6.63 21.15 13.88
CA ARG A 239 -6.53 20.80 15.31
C ARG A 239 -7.91 20.71 15.98
N GLU A 240 -8.79 21.68 15.72
CA GLU A 240 -10.17 21.65 16.25
C GLU A 240 -10.97 20.48 15.67
N ALA A 241 -10.86 20.24 14.36
CA ALA A 241 -11.49 19.12 13.70
C ALA A 241 -11.03 17.76 14.26
N LEU A 242 -9.72 17.60 14.50
CA LEU A 242 -9.15 16.42 15.13
C LEU A 242 -9.69 16.23 16.55
N ALA A 243 -9.82 17.30 17.35
CA ALA A 243 -10.35 17.20 18.71
C ALA A 243 -11.81 16.70 18.72
N VAL A 244 -12.64 17.18 17.78
CA VAL A 244 -14.01 16.66 17.59
C VAL A 244 -13.98 15.18 17.21
N ALA A 245 -13.13 14.81 16.24
CA ALA A 245 -13.07 13.44 15.74
C ALA A 245 -12.59 12.43 16.80
N ILE A 246 -11.57 12.79 17.58
CA ILE A 246 -11.04 11.95 18.67
C ILE A 246 -12.12 11.70 19.72
N LYS A 247 -12.83 12.76 20.13
CA LYS A 247 -13.93 12.65 21.11
C LYS A 247 -15.03 11.70 20.63
N GLU A 248 -15.47 11.83 19.39
CA GLU A 248 -16.58 11.04 18.85
C GLU A 248 -16.21 9.59 18.57
N LEU A 249 -14.95 9.31 18.21
CA LEU A 249 -14.47 7.95 17.99
C LEU A 249 -14.29 7.14 19.27
N GLY A 250 -14.05 7.79 20.42
CA GLY A 250 -13.77 7.10 21.68
C GLY A 250 -12.62 6.10 21.51
N ASP A 251 -12.75 4.89 22.06
CA ASP A 251 -11.68 3.87 22.05
C ASP A 251 -11.51 3.10 20.73
N ALA A 252 -12.06 3.60 19.61
CA ALA A 252 -11.80 2.99 18.31
C ALA A 252 -10.30 3.10 17.93
N PRO A 253 -9.67 2.03 17.42
CA PRO A 253 -8.32 2.11 16.84
C PRO A 253 -8.26 3.11 15.68
N VAL A 254 -7.22 3.94 15.65
CA VAL A 254 -7.04 4.98 14.63
C VAL A 254 -5.64 4.92 14.01
N ILE A 255 -5.59 4.76 12.69
CA ILE A 255 -4.37 4.91 11.90
C ILE A 255 -4.23 6.37 11.48
N HIS A 256 -3.13 7.02 11.86
CA HIS A 256 -2.87 8.42 11.56
C HIS A 256 -1.83 8.55 10.46
N ALA A 257 -2.12 9.35 9.44
CA ALA A 257 -1.16 9.74 8.43
C ALA A 257 -0.06 10.64 8.99
N ASN A 258 1.10 10.63 8.32
CA ASN A 258 2.28 11.38 8.71
C ASN A 258 2.07 12.91 8.65
N GLY A 259 3.12 13.66 9.00
CA GLY A 259 3.06 15.11 9.01
C GLY A 259 2.35 15.66 10.26
N TYR A 260 1.58 16.74 10.10
CA TYR A 260 0.95 17.40 11.25
C TYR A 260 -0.28 16.67 11.80
N ILE A 261 -0.93 15.79 11.03
CA ILE A 261 -2.05 14.97 11.54
C ILE A 261 -1.62 14.14 12.75
N CYS A 262 -0.54 13.37 12.61
CA CYS A 262 0.07 12.62 13.72
C CYS A 262 0.42 13.53 14.91
N ARG A 263 1.09 14.66 14.65
CA ARG A 263 1.63 15.54 15.71
C ARG A 263 0.53 16.27 16.47
N GLU A 264 -0.45 16.82 15.77
CA GLU A 264 -1.57 17.52 16.37
C GLU A 264 -2.46 16.54 17.13
N SER A 265 -2.78 15.37 16.56
CA SER A 265 -3.54 14.32 17.25
C SER A 265 -2.84 13.86 18.54
N PHE A 266 -1.53 13.58 18.47
CA PHE A 266 -0.72 13.25 19.65
C PHE A 266 -0.75 14.35 20.72
N ALA A 267 -0.67 15.62 20.31
CA ALA A 267 -0.73 16.76 21.23
C ALA A 267 -2.15 17.11 21.72
N ILE A 268 -3.19 16.46 21.18
CA ILE A 268 -4.56 16.56 21.70
C ILE A 268 -4.77 15.45 22.72
N ASP A 269 -4.53 14.19 22.33
CA ASP A 269 -4.73 13.03 23.17
C ASP A 269 -3.93 11.82 22.65
N ASP A 270 -2.80 11.53 23.30
CA ASP A 270 -2.01 10.32 23.03
C ASP A 270 -2.65 9.09 23.66
N ARG A 271 -2.95 8.09 22.83
CA ARG A 271 -3.67 6.88 23.25
C ARG A 271 -3.02 5.63 22.68
N PRO A 272 -3.07 4.48 23.38
CA PRO A 272 -2.56 3.22 22.83
C PRO A 272 -3.35 2.75 21.60
N GLN A 273 -4.57 3.22 21.40
CA GLN A 273 -5.40 3.01 20.20
C GLN A 273 -4.89 3.77 18.96
N ASN A 274 -3.89 4.64 19.08
CA ASN A 274 -3.42 5.46 17.98
C ASN A 274 -2.13 4.85 17.38
N PHE A 275 -2.19 4.43 16.12
CA PHE A 275 -1.00 4.12 15.34
C PHE A 275 -0.59 5.38 14.56
N TYR A 276 0.56 5.95 14.92
CA TYR A 276 1.09 7.12 14.25
C TYR A 276 2.04 6.71 13.14
N MET A 277 1.62 6.77 11.88
CA MET A 277 2.48 6.49 10.73
C MET A 277 3.40 7.70 10.49
N ILE A 278 4.62 7.67 11.02
CA ILE A 278 5.63 8.75 10.91
C ILE A 278 6.23 8.87 9.48
N GLY A 279 6.42 7.76 8.78
CA GLY A 279 7.01 7.69 7.44
C GLY A 279 6.01 7.30 6.35
N SER A 280 6.49 6.97 5.14
CA SER A 280 5.66 6.39 4.06
C SER A 280 4.35 7.11 3.75
N MET A 281 4.45 8.38 3.34
CA MET A 281 3.31 9.21 2.95
C MET A 281 2.39 8.47 1.96
N GLY A 282 1.07 8.54 2.20
CA GLY A 282 0.04 7.89 1.39
C GLY A 282 -0.34 6.46 1.77
N LEU A 283 0.32 5.84 2.75
CA LEU A 283 0.00 4.46 3.15
C LEU A 283 -0.99 4.33 4.31
N ALA A 284 -1.42 5.43 4.96
CA ALA A 284 -2.32 5.37 6.11
C ALA A 284 -3.65 4.67 5.78
N SER A 285 -4.25 5.01 4.63
CA SER A 285 -5.47 4.35 4.14
C SER A 285 -5.26 2.87 3.81
N GLY A 286 -4.08 2.48 3.30
CA GLY A 286 -3.72 1.08 3.07
C GLY A 286 -3.58 0.27 4.36
N ILE A 287 -2.91 0.85 5.36
CA ILE A 287 -2.78 0.27 6.71
C ILE A 287 -4.16 0.12 7.37
N GLY A 288 -5.00 1.17 7.28
CA GLY A 288 -6.36 1.12 7.81
C GLY A 288 -7.23 0.06 7.17
N LEU A 289 -7.16 -0.09 5.84
CA LEU A 289 -7.87 -1.14 5.11
C LEU A 289 -7.38 -2.53 5.54
N GLY A 290 -6.07 -2.74 5.64
CA GLY A 290 -5.50 -4.01 6.13
C GLY A 290 -5.99 -4.38 7.53
N LEU A 291 -6.02 -3.41 8.45
CA LEU A 291 -6.54 -3.60 9.81
C LEU A 291 -8.04 -3.94 9.80
N ALA A 292 -8.84 -3.21 9.02
CA ALA A 292 -10.29 -3.41 8.94
C ALA A 292 -10.63 -4.82 8.46
N LEU A 293 -9.89 -5.34 7.46
CA LEU A 293 -10.06 -6.68 6.93
C LEU A 293 -9.57 -7.77 7.90
N ALA A 294 -8.52 -7.49 8.68
CA ALA A 294 -8.02 -8.40 9.70
C ALA A 294 -8.94 -8.51 10.93
N ARG A 295 -9.65 -7.44 11.26
CA ARG A 295 -10.56 -7.36 12.43
C ARG A 295 -11.97 -6.91 12.00
N PRO A 296 -12.72 -7.70 11.22
CA PRO A 296 -14.01 -7.28 10.66
C PRO A 296 -15.09 -6.94 11.72
N ALA A 297 -14.94 -7.46 12.95
CA ALA A 297 -15.82 -7.18 14.07
C ALA A 297 -15.45 -5.90 14.86
N GLN A 298 -14.24 -5.36 14.66
CA GLN A 298 -13.75 -4.18 15.36
C GLN A 298 -13.77 -2.99 14.41
N ARG A 299 -14.45 -1.90 14.80
CA ARG A 299 -14.45 -0.66 14.01
C ARG A 299 -13.13 0.08 14.16
N CYS A 300 -12.55 0.51 13.05
CA CYS A 300 -11.33 1.32 13.04
C CYS A 300 -11.50 2.57 12.17
N ALA A 301 -10.69 3.58 12.46
CA ALA A 301 -10.65 4.82 11.69
C ALA A 301 -9.27 5.07 11.06
N VAL A 302 -9.27 5.84 9.97
CA VAL A 302 -8.08 6.42 9.36
C VAL A 302 -8.22 7.93 9.42
N PHE A 303 -7.21 8.59 9.99
CA PHE A 303 -7.04 10.03 9.90
C PHE A 303 -5.99 10.30 8.83
N ASP A 304 -6.45 10.70 7.66
CA ASP A 304 -5.62 10.97 6.49
C ASP A 304 -5.60 12.47 6.15
N GLY A 305 -4.64 12.88 5.34
CA GLY A 305 -4.56 14.22 4.77
C GLY A 305 -4.87 14.17 3.29
N ASP A 306 -5.39 15.27 2.74
CA ASP A 306 -5.57 15.45 1.30
C ASP A 306 -4.32 15.06 0.49
N GLY A 307 -3.15 15.57 0.85
CA GLY A 307 -1.89 15.28 0.18
C GLY A 307 -1.46 13.82 0.32
N ASN A 308 -1.70 13.21 1.50
CA ASN A 308 -1.40 11.79 1.70
C ASN A 308 -2.32 10.92 0.83
N LEU A 309 -3.63 11.15 0.88
CA LEU A 309 -4.59 10.40 0.08
C LEU A 309 -4.27 10.49 -1.42
N LEU A 310 -3.91 11.68 -1.90
CA LEU A 310 -3.56 11.90 -3.30
C LEU A 310 -2.32 11.11 -3.75
N MET A 311 -1.34 10.88 -2.87
CA MET A 311 -0.17 10.04 -3.20
C MET A 311 -0.54 8.57 -3.41
N SER A 312 -1.63 8.09 -2.82
CA SER A 312 -2.13 6.73 -3.01
C SER A 312 -3.62 6.69 -3.33
N LEU A 313 -4.04 7.52 -4.29
CA LEU A 313 -5.46 7.70 -4.61
C LEU A 313 -6.17 6.39 -5.00
N GLY A 314 -5.44 5.46 -5.63
CA GLY A 314 -5.96 4.14 -5.98
C GLY A 314 -6.47 3.32 -4.79
N THR A 315 -6.03 3.61 -3.56
CA THR A 315 -6.57 2.97 -2.36
C THR A 315 -8.08 3.22 -2.19
N LEU A 316 -8.62 4.32 -2.73
CA LEU A 316 -10.08 4.54 -2.72
C LEU A 316 -10.84 3.43 -3.45
N ALA A 317 -10.33 2.99 -4.61
CA ALA A 317 -10.94 1.91 -5.39
C ALA A 317 -10.85 0.56 -4.65
N MET A 318 -9.75 0.32 -3.93
CA MET A 318 -9.62 -0.86 -3.07
C MET A 318 -10.64 -0.85 -1.95
N VAL A 319 -10.77 0.25 -1.21
CA VAL A 319 -11.73 0.36 -0.11
C VAL A 319 -13.17 0.21 -0.61
N GLY A 320 -13.52 0.87 -1.71
CA GLY A 320 -14.86 0.77 -2.28
C GLY A 320 -15.20 -0.63 -2.80
N SER A 321 -14.26 -1.31 -3.47
CA SER A 321 -14.49 -2.67 -3.98
C SER A 321 -14.54 -3.74 -2.90
N LEU A 322 -13.69 -3.63 -1.86
CA LEU A 322 -13.65 -4.60 -0.75
C LEU A 322 -14.74 -4.35 0.29
N GLY A 323 -15.27 -3.12 0.36
CA GLY A 323 -16.43 -2.76 1.16
C GLY A 323 -16.37 -3.10 2.66
N PRO A 324 -15.25 -2.86 3.39
CA PRO A 324 -15.17 -3.20 4.81
C PRO A 324 -16.21 -2.44 5.64
N ARG A 325 -17.09 -3.18 6.31
CA ARG A 325 -18.23 -2.62 7.05
C ARG A 325 -17.84 -1.84 8.32
N ASN A 326 -16.58 -1.93 8.71
CA ASN A 326 -16.04 -1.46 9.98
C ASN A 326 -15.00 -0.34 9.78
N LEU A 327 -14.85 0.21 8.57
CA LEU A 327 -13.88 1.26 8.26
C LEU A 327 -14.51 2.64 8.15
N ILE A 328 -13.94 3.60 8.90
CA ILE A 328 -14.20 5.04 8.74
C ILE A 328 -12.92 5.73 8.26
N HIS A 329 -12.99 6.43 7.13
CA HIS A 329 -11.86 7.14 6.53
C HIS A 329 -12.13 8.64 6.55
N LEU A 330 -11.41 9.36 7.42
CA LEU A 330 -11.49 10.81 7.53
C LEU A 330 -10.30 11.42 6.80
N VAL A 331 -10.57 12.44 5.98
CA VAL A 331 -9.54 13.18 5.26
C VAL A 331 -9.62 14.64 5.65
N PHE A 332 -8.59 15.14 6.32
CA PHE A 332 -8.46 16.55 6.67
C PHE A 332 -7.85 17.29 5.48
N ASP A 333 -8.69 18.09 4.82
CA ASP A 333 -8.34 18.79 3.59
C ASP A 333 -8.16 20.28 3.85
N ASN A 334 -6.88 20.69 3.95
CA ASN A 334 -6.43 22.07 4.08
C ASN A 334 -5.89 22.63 2.75
N GLU A 335 -5.98 21.87 1.65
CA GLU A 335 -5.50 22.23 0.30
C GLU A 335 -4.00 22.51 0.18
N ILE A 336 -3.19 22.10 1.16
CA ILE A 336 -1.76 22.38 1.20
C ILE A 336 -0.95 21.23 1.79
N TYR A 337 0.28 21.07 1.30
CA TYR A 337 1.31 20.27 1.96
C TYR A 337 1.91 21.06 3.13
N GLY A 338 1.15 21.21 4.22
CA GLY A 338 1.51 22.04 5.37
C GLY A 338 2.86 21.69 6.01
N SER A 339 3.20 20.40 6.09
CA SER A 339 4.46 19.95 6.72
C SER A 339 5.72 20.20 5.89
N THR A 340 5.61 20.52 4.59
CA THR A 340 6.74 20.72 3.67
C THR A 340 6.90 22.16 3.18
N GLY A 341 6.10 23.09 3.72
CA GLY A 341 6.19 24.52 3.38
C GLY A 341 4.91 25.11 2.78
N GLY A 342 3.79 24.39 2.79
CA GLY A 342 2.48 24.95 2.42
C GLY A 342 2.26 25.05 0.91
N GLN A 343 2.94 24.22 0.12
CA GLN A 343 2.69 24.13 -1.32
C GLN A 343 1.25 23.65 -1.56
N ARG A 344 0.59 24.18 -2.59
CA ARG A 344 -0.79 23.83 -2.90
C ARG A 344 -0.92 22.34 -3.23
N SER A 345 -1.95 21.70 -2.71
CA SER A 345 -2.33 20.35 -3.11
C SER A 345 -3.38 20.39 -4.24
N PRO A 346 -3.48 19.33 -5.05
CA PRO A 346 -4.54 19.20 -6.06
C PRO A 346 -5.97 19.20 -5.49
N SER A 347 -6.19 18.97 -4.19
CA SER A 347 -7.54 18.94 -3.60
C SER A 347 -8.26 20.29 -3.61
N ARG A 348 -7.51 21.38 -3.84
CA ARG A 348 -8.08 22.71 -4.12
C ARG A 348 -9.04 22.73 -5.30
N GLU A 349 -8.73 21.94 -6.33
CA GLU A 349 -9.54 21.85 -7.54
C GLU A 349 -10.34 20.53 -7.59
N VAL A 350 -9.87 19.50 -6.87
CA VAL A 350 -10.42 18.14 -6.93
C VAL A 350 -11.14 17.78 -5.65
N ARG A 351 -12.46 17.56 -5.75
CA ARG A 351 -13.33 17.13 -4.64
C ARG A 351 -13.11 15.67 -4.26
N LEU A 352 -12.34 15.43 -3.20
CA LEU A 352 -11.99 14.08 -2.73
C LEU A 352 -13.20 13.25 -2.24
N ASP A 353 -14.24 13.89 -1.68
CA ASP A 353 -15.50 13.23 -1.32
C ASP A 353 -16.23 12.66 -2.54
N ARG A 354 -16.18 13.37 -3.68
CA ARG A 354 -16.77 12.88 -4.94
C ARG A 354 -15.96 11.70 -5.49
N LEU A 355 -14.64 11.77 -5.42
CA LEU A 355 -13.79 10.65 -5.82
C LEU A 355 -14.09 9.40 -4.96
N ALA A 356 -14.24 9.57 -3.64
CA ALA A 356 -14.59 8.46 -2.76
C ALA A 356 -15.98 7.88 -3.08
N ARG A 357 -16.98 8.73 -3.36
CA ARG A 357 -18.31 8.29 -3.80
C ARG A 357 -18.23 7.47 -5.09
N SER A 358 -17.53 7.98 -6.10
CA SER A 358 -17.34 7.30 -7.39
C SER A 358 -16.53 6.01 -7.27
N ALA A 359 -15.62 5.93 -6.30
CA ALA A 359 -14.85 4.73 -6.02
C ALA A 359 -15.66 3.61 -5.33
N GLY A 360 -16.90 3.89 -4.90
CA GLY A 360 -17.80 2.89 -4.32
C GLY A 360 -17.90 2.91 -2.80
N TYR A 361 -17.45 3.98 -2.12
CA TYR A 361 -17.72 4.12 -0.69
C TYR A 361 -19.23 4.15 -0.43
N ARG A 362 -19.67 3.45 0.61
CA ARG A 362 -21.09 3.35 0.94
C ARG A 362 -21.68 4.70 1.32
N THR A 363 -20.92 5.51 2.03
CA THR A 363 -21.22 6.93 2.18
C THR A 363 -19.96 7.74 1.95
N ALA A 364 -20.10 8.87 1.26
CA ALA A 364 -19.06 9.89 1.18
C ALA A 364 -19.70 11.25 1.43
N ILE A 365 -19.26 11.92 2.49
CA ILE A 365 -19.81 13.21 2.90
C ILE A 365 -18.69 14.22 3.12
N ALA A 366 -19.03 15.50 2.97
CA ALA A 366 -18.14 16.61 3.29
C ALA A 366 -18.69 17.39 4.48
N ALA A 367 -17.82 17.72 5.42
CA ALA A 367 -18.14 18.49 6.62
C ALA A 367 -17.19 19.69 6.72
N THR A 368 -17.73 20.85 7.11
CA THR A 368 -16.96 22.09 7.33
C THR A 368 -17.06 22.61 8.76
N THR A 369 -18.00 22.10 9.56
CA THR A 369 -18.24 22.55 10.94
C THR A 369 -18.05 21.41 11.96
N PRO A 370 -17.83 21.73 13.25
CA PRO A 370 -17.74 20.72 14.32
C PRO A 370 -18.98 19.82 14.40
N ASP A 371 -20.18 20.41 14.27
CA ASP A 371 -21.44 19.67 14.37
C ASP A 371 -21.63 18.71 13.20
N GLU A 372 -21.25 19.12 11.98
CA GLU A 372 -21.29 18.24 10.79
C GLU A 372 -20.31 17.06 10.96
N ILE A 373 -19.09 17.29 11.45
CA ILE A 373 -18.11 16.22 11.73
C ILE A 373 -18.65 15.26 12.79
N ALA A 374 -19.22 15.80 13.87
CA ALA A 374 -19.73 14.99 14.96
C ALA A 374 -20.94 14.16 14.53
N ALA A 375 -21.87 14.75 13.76
CA ALA A 375 -23.01 14.03 13.20
C ALA A 375 -22.57 12.92 12.24
N ALA A 376 -21.61 13.20 11.36
CA ALA A 376 -21.00 12.25 10.44
C ALA A 376 -20.43 11.03 11.17
N LEU A 377 -19.63 11.26 12.21
CA LEU A 377 -19.00 10.21 13.00
C LEU A 377 -20.02 9.41 13.82
N ARG A 378 -21.02 10.06 14.41
CA ARG A 378 -22.10 9.36 15.14
C ARG A 378 -22.87 8.41 14.23
N SER A 379 -23.22 8.82 13.02
CA SER A 379 -23.82 7.93 12.01
C SER A 379 -22.88 6.80 11.63
N ALA A 380 -21.62 7.10 11.29
CA ALA A 380 -20.63 6.09 10.89
C ALA A 380 -20.28 5.05 11.97
N ARG A 381 -20.52 5.37 13.25
CA ARG A 381 -20.36 4.45 14.38
C ARG A 381 -21.54 3.50 14.56
N VAL A 382 -22.71 3.82 14.02
CA VAL A 382 -23.91 2.99 14.11
C VAL A 382 -24.06 2.15 12.85
N ASP A 383 -23.91 2.78 11.69
CA ASP A 383 -24.08 2.12 10.40
C ASP A 383 -22.86 1.25 10.06
N GLY A 384 -23.01 0.32 9.11
CA GLY A 384 -21.91 -0.49 8.52
C GLY A 384 -20.82 0.36 7.83
N GLY A 385 -20.22 0.00 6.72
CA GLY A 385 -19.19 0.83 6.08
C GLY A 385 -18.98 0.41 4.63
N PRO A 386 -17.94 0.93 3.95
CA PRO A 386 -16.97 1.90 4.43
C PRO A 386 -17.51 3.34 4.33
N HIS A 387 -17.12 4.19 5.28
CA HIS A 387 -17.49 5.60 5.34
C HIS A 387 -16.32 6.49 4.95
N PHE A 388 -16.55 7.47 4.07
CA PHE A 388 -15.61 8.54 3.77
C PHE A 388 -16.16 9.87 4.29
N ILE A 389 -15.34 10.59 5.05
CA ILE A 389 -15.68 11.91 5.59
C ILE A 389 -14.57 12.87 5.20
N LEU A 390 -14.84 13.73 4.22
CA LEU A 390 -13.97 14.86 3.90
C LEU A 390 -14.21 15.96 4.92
N VAL A 391 -13.18 16.31 5.68
CA VAL A 391 -13.24 17.37 6.67
C VAL A 391 -12.48 18.57 6.12
N LYS A 392 -13.23 19.57 5.64
CA LYS A 392 -12.64 20.78 5.07
C LYS A 392 -12.18 21.70 6.21
N VAL A 393 -10.89 22.00 6.24
CA VAL A 393 -10.25 22.74 7.33
C VAL A 393 -9.45 23.92 6.78
N THR A 394 -9.16 24.90 7.63
CA THR A 394 -8.35 26.04 7.23
C THR A 394 -6.91 25.60 6.97
N ALA A 395 -6.18 26.39 6.18
CA ALA A 395 -4.74 26.26 5.98
C ALA A 395 -3.90 26.65 7.22
N THR A 396 -4.56 26.99 8.34
CA THR A 396 -3.89 27.35 9.59
C THR A 396 -3.27 26.11 10.21
N GLU A 397 -1.95 26.09 10.25
CA GLU A 397 -1.17 25.02 10.87
C GLU A 397 -0.91 25.35 12.34
N THR A 398 -1.20 24.42 13.25
CA THR A 398 -0.84 24.61 14.66
C THR A 398 0.53 23.97 14.92
N PRO A 399 1.51 24.71 15.48
CA PRO A 399 2.78 24.11 15.87
C PRO A 399 2.57 22.95 16.83
N ALA A 400 3.02 21.76 16.43
CA ALA A 400 2.97 20.56 17.25
C ALA A 400 4.34 19.85 17.22
N PRO A 401 4.86 19.43 18.39
CA PRO A 401 6.16 18.77 18.47
C PRO A 401 6.15 17.44 17.73
N ARG A 402 7.34 16.91 17.43
CA ARG A 402 7.47 15.54 16.94
C ARG A 402 7.02 14.56 18.04
N ILE A 403 6.47 13.43 17.61
CA ILE A 403 6.08 12.35 18.52
C ILE A 403 7.35 11.78 19.17
N PRO A 404 7.41 11.69 20.51
CA PRO A 404 8.59 11.21 21.24
C PRO A 404 8.71 9.68 21.24
N HIS A 405 7.62 8.96 20.95
CA HIS A 405 7.61 7.49 20.88
C HIS A 405 8.48 6.97 19.74
N THR A 406 9.25 5.91 20.01
CA THR A 406 9.94 5.18 18.95
C THR A 406 8.92 4.44 18.07
N PRO A 407 9.25 4.15 16.80
CA PRO A 407 8.37 3.36 15.92
C PRO A 407 7.92 2.04 16.54
N HIS A 408 8.83 1.29 17.16
CA HIS A 408 8.52 0.04 17.86
C HIS A 408 7.54 0.26 19.03
N THR A 409 7.70 1.34 19.80
CA THR A 409 6.75 1.69 20.89
C THR A 409 5.35 1.96 20.35
N ILE A 410 5.24 2.70 19.23
CA ILE A 410 3.96 2.98 18.55
C ILE A 410 3.33 1.68 18.05
N ARG A 411 4.11 0.82 17.41
CA ARG A 411 3.67 -0.50 16.93
C ARG A 411 3.13 -1.37 18.07
N ASP A 412 3.91 -1.55 19.12
CA ASP A 412 3.64 -2.54 20.17
C ASP A 412 2.42 -2.16 21.01
N ARG A 413 2.30 -0.87 21.37
CA ARG A 413 1.14 -0.39 22.13
C ARG A 413 -0.15 -0.52 21.32
N PHE A 414 -0.10 -0.23 20.01
CA PHE A 414 -1.25 -0.31 19.13
C PHE A 414 -1.67 -1.76 18.92
N ARG A 415 -0.71 -2.63 18.54
CA ARG A 415 -0.96 -4.05 18.31
C ARG A 415 -1.63 -4.72 19.53
N ARG A 416 -1.16 -4.40 20.73
CA ARG A 416 -1.73 -4.95 21.98
C ARG A 416 -3.23 -4.66 22.10
N ILE A 417 -3.67 -3.46 21.73
CA ILE A 417 -5.09 -3.10 21.79
C ILE A 417 -5.87 -3.66 20.59
N ALA A 418 -5.32 -3.54 19.39
CA ALA A 418 -5.96 -3.99 18.15
C ALA A 418 -6.22 -5.51 18.12
N THR A 419 -5.43 -6.30 18.86
CA THR A 419 -5.57 -7.75 18.95
C THR A 419 -6.38 -8.24 20.16
N ALA A 420 -6.68 -7.36 21.13
CA ALA A 420 -7.37 -7.73 22.36
C ALA A 420 -8.90 -7.76 22.25
N GLY A 421 -9.48 -6.99 21.32
CA GLY A 421 -10.91 -7.01 21.01
C GLY A 421 -11.14 -7.63 19.66
#